data_AF-A0A140H9W9-F1
#
_entry.id   AF-A0A140H9W9-F1
#
_cell.length_a   1.000
_cell.length_b   1.000
_cell.length_c   1.000
_cell.angle_alpha   90.00
_cell.angle_beta   90.00
_cell.angle_gamma   90.00
#
_symmetry.space_group_name_H-M   'P 1'
#
loop_
_entity.id
_entity.type
_entity.pdbx_description
1 polymer ?
#
loop_
_entity_poly.entity_id
_entity_poly.type
_entity_poly.pdbx_seq_one_letter_code
_entity_poly.pdbx_strand_id
1 'polypeptide(L)'
;MKKNSFFLPDFIELQRESYFSFLKKGISEEIQKRNPITNKEKNIEIFFYPEHYKLTKSVYTVKQAIYLQKSYVSKLYIPVQLTNKKHKKVFLKWALLGHLPLMTNRGHFLLNGSARIIVNQLIRSPGIYFRESFYEIYANQWSENPESILKRFYADIICVKGTWLRLEIDKDFCLWGRMKKGPKIPLLWLLLGFGLNEQSIFNQVVSPDLLLRSFEKEFEEHTKKSTFKEMKYPYVSSPVEAWQELSELLNLKKGKRNPLELGRKWLFKKFMNPRTYDLGKTGRLSLNKKLNLTLSLFQTTLTSQDLLAATNCLIKVAQGSLKTDDIDHLKNRRVRTAGDLIQNQFGLGLIRLEKNIRLKLSLAETTSSETSNIRFLINSRAVNGVFREFFGTNPLSQFMDQINPLAELTHKRRLTSLGPGGVARDTATLAVRGIHPSHYGRICPIETPEGKNTGLVNSITTYARINSQGLIETPFYKIYKGQIQKEKGIFYLSADQEDQLKLATPDLKISKLGFLPKSSLPARSGEDFVKISRFEADYIGVSPLQMISIATSFIPFLEHDDANRALMGSNMQRQAVPLMRPQRPLVGTGLEARAVSDSGHALLSMSSGYIFYVSASKIILYN
;
A
#
# COMPACT_ATOMS: atom_id res chain seq x y z
N MET A 1 31.20 29.00 -11.11
CA MET A 1 30.12 28.12 -11.63
C MET A 1 29.88 26.99 -10.63
N LYS A 2 28.80 27.05 -9.83
CA LYS A 2 28.39 25.91 -9.00
C LYS A 2 27.97 24.79 -9.94
N LYS A 3 28.80 23.76 -10.11
CA LYS A 3 28.36 22.51 -10.74
C LYS A 3 27.19 22.01 -9.88
N ASN A 4 25.97 22.04 -10.40
CA ASN A 4 24.83 21.35 -9.80
C ASN A 4 25.08 19.84 -9.92
N SER A 5 26.00 19.32 -9.12
CA SER A 5 26.15 17.88 -8.91
C SER A 5 24.98 17.43 -8.05
N PHE A 6 24.23 16.45 -8.54
CA PHE A 6 23.20 15.83 -7.72
C PHE A 6 23.84 15.21 -6.47
N PHE A 7 23.33 15.58 -5.30
CA PHE A 7 23.69 14.96 -4.04
C PHE A 7 22.73 13.81 -3.76
N LEU A 8 23.26 12.72 -3.23
CA LEU A 8 22.46 11.60 -2.74
C LEU A 8 21.38 12.10 -1.76
N PRO A 9 20.13 11.60 -1.88
CA PRO A 9 19.11 11.90 -0.89
C PRO A 9 19.54 11.36 0.48
N ASP A 10 19.02 11.95 1.56
CA ASP A 10 19.25 11.41 2.89
C ASP A 10 18.54 10.04 3.00
N PHE A 11 19.30 9.02 3.40
CA PHE A 11 18.80 7.65 3.41
C PHE A 11 17.62 7.41 4.37
N ILE A 12 17.42 8.26 5.37
CA ILE A 12 16.32 8.18 6.36
C ILE A 12 15.16 9.14 6.01
N GLU A 13 15.33 10.03 5.02
CA GLU A 13 14.33 11.01 4.57
C GLU A 13 12.93 10.40 4.39
N LEU A 14 12.84 9.26 3.68
CA LEU A 14 11.60 8.54 3.41
C LEU A 14 10.75 8.26 4.67
N GLN A 15 11.37 7.81 5.76
CA GLN A 15 10.66 7.52 7.01
C GLN A 15 10.18 8.81 7.70
N ARG A 16 11.04 9.83 7.72
CA ARG A 16 10.76 11.11 8.38
C ARG A 16 9.69 11.91 7.66
N GLU A 17 9.79 12.05 6.33
CA GLU A 17 8.81 12.76 5.51
C GLU A 17 7.44 12.10 5.59
N SER A 18 7.40 10.77 5.52
CA SER A 18 6.17 10.00 5.68
C SER A 18 5.48 10.27 7.02
N TYR A 19 6.21 10.15 8.12
CA TYR A 19 5.64 10.40 9.45
C TYR A 19 5.27 11.87 9.66
N PHE A 20 6.05 12.80 9.12
CA PHE A 20 5.74 14.23 9.14
C PHE A 20 4.46 14.55 8.36
N SER A 21 4.24 13.93 7.20
CA SER A 21 3.01 14.05 6.42
C SER A 21 1.79 13.55 7.20
N PHE A 22 1.93 12.42 7.92
CA PHE A 22 0.89 11.92 8.82
C PHE A 22 0.52 12.94 9.91
N LEU A 23 1.52 13.54 10.56
CA LEU A 23 1.27 14.56 11.58
C LEU A 23 0.58 15.78 10.95
N LYS A 24 1.13 16.34 9.88
CA LYS A 24 0.67 17.60 9.27
C LYS A 24 -0.73 17.49 8.65
N LYS A 25 -1.05 16.39 7.96
CA LYS A 25 -2.30 16.23 7.20
C LYS A 25 -3.09 15.01 7.64
N GLY A 26 -2.44 13.86 7.80
CA GLY A 26 -3.11 12.58 8.02
C GLY A 26 -4.02 12.52 9.25
N ILE A 27 -3.63 13.13 10.37
CA ILE A 27 -4.48 13.22 11.58
C ILE A 27 -5.77 13.99 11.27
N SER A 28 -5.65 15.14 10.60
CA SER A 28 -6.78 16.02 10.29
C SER A 28 -7.76 15.32 9.35
N GLU A 29 -7.26 14.73 8.26
CA GLU A 29 -8.06 14.02 7.27
C GLU A 29 -8.86 12.86 7.89
N GLU A 30 -8.25 12.05 8.76
CA GLU A 30 -8.94 10.91 9.37
C GLU A 30 -10.04 11.33 10.36
N ILE A 31 -9.85 12.44 11.07
CA ILE A 31 -10.87 12.98 11.98
C ILE A 31 -12.01 13.62 11.19
N GLN A 32 -11.70 14.38 10.13
CA GLN A 32 -12.71 15.03 9.29
C GLN A 32 -13.66 14.02 8.63
N LYS A 33 -13.15 12.85 8.20
CA LYS A 33 -13.96 11.74 7.66
C LYS A 33 -15.02 11.20 8.63
N ARG A 34 -14.92 11.51 9.93
CA ARG A 34 -15.81 11.01 10.99
C ARG A 34 -16.74 12.07 11.55
N ASN A 35 -16.46 13.34 11.29
CA ASN A 35 -17.32 14.44 11.70
C ASN A 35 -18.58 14.55 10.84
N PRO A 36 -19.73 14.93 11.41
CA PRO A 36 -20.08 14.90 12.83
C PRO A 36 -20.46 13.49 13.32
N ILE A 37 -20.26 13.22 14.62
CA ILE A 37 -20.77 12.00 15.27
C ILE A 37 -22.09 12.32 15.94
N THR A 38 -23.18 11.77 15.42
CA THR A 38 -24.53 11.95 15.96
C THR A 38 -25.10 10.64 16.53
N ASN A 39 -26.09 10.78 17.42
CA ASN A 39 -26.95 9.66 17.83
C ASN A 39 -27.99 9.32 16.73
N LYS A 40 -28.70 8.20 16.90
CA LYS A 40 -29.76 7.71 15.99
C LYS A 40 -30.83 8.76 15.73
N GLU A 41 -31.29 9.44 16.76
CA GLU A 41 -32.30 10.51 16.69
C GLU A 41 -31.73 11.88 16.27
N LYS A 42 -30.41 12.00 16.09
CA LYS A 42 -29.70 13.25 15.73
C LYS A 42 -29.87 14.44 16.71
N ASN A 43 -30.31 14.18 17.95
CA ASN A 43 -30.48 15.22 18.98
C ASN A 43 -29.16 15.73 19.55
N ILE A 44 -28.21 14.82 19.77
CA ILE A 44 -26.88 15.13 20.31
C ILE A 44 -25.85 14.91 19.21
N GLU A 45 -24.99 15.91 19.05
CA GLU A 45 -23.96 15.98 18.03
C GLU A 45 -22.60 16.26 18.69
N ILE A 46 -21.59 15.48 18.31
CA ILE A 46 -20.20 15.71 18.67
C ILE A 46 -19.43 16.07 17.41
N PHE A 47 -18.76 17.22 17.46
CA PHE A 47 -17.92 17.74 16.39
C PHE A 47 -16.49 17.92 16.89
N PHE A 48 -15.53 17.33 16.19
CA PHE A 48 -14.11 17.52 16.47
C PHE A 48 -13.57 18.65 15.59
N TYR A 49 -12.69 19.51 16.11
CA TYR A 49 -12.01 20.55 15.33
C TYR A 49 -10.58 20.11 14.99
N PRO A 50 -10.36 19.40 13.87
CA PRO A 50 -9.05 18.82 13.56
C PRO A 50 -7.98 19.87 13.31
N GLU A 51 -8.30 21.03 12.75
CA GLU A 51 -7.31 22.07 12.40
C GLU A 51 -6.55 22.63 13.62
N HIS A 52 -7.13 22.48 14.81
CA HIS A 52 -6.57 23.01 16.06
C HIS A 52 -6.04 21.91 16.99
N TYR A 53 -5.76 20.70 16.48
CA TYR A 53 -5.18 19.66 17.33
C TYR A 53 -3.81 20.12 17.88
N LYS A 54 -3.50 19.74 19.12
CA LYS A 54 -2.22 20.04 19.80
C LYS A 54 -1.54 18.76 20.26
N LEU A 55 -0.24 18.69 20.03
CA LEU A 55 0.63 17.64 20.53
C LEU A 55 1.46 18.17 21.70
N THR A 56 1.49 17.46 22.81
CA THR A 56 2.37 17.83 23.92
C THR A 56 3.80 17.38 23.64
N LYS A 57 4.79 18.03 24.27
CA LYS A 57 6.12 17.43 24.38
C LYS A 57 6.02 16.06 25.06
N SER A 58 6.91 15.14 24.68
CA SER A 58 7.00 13.86 25.39
C SER A 58 7.44 14.08 26.83
N VAL A 59 6.93 13.25 27.73
CA VAL A 59 7.30 13.28 29.16
C VAL A 59 8.76 12.88 29.36
N TYR A 60 9.25 11.95 28.53
CA TYR A 60 10.60 11.42 28.61
C TYR A 60 11.40 11.83 27.39
N THR A 61 12.68 12.14 27.57
CA THR A 61 13.63 12.20 26.46
C THR A 61 13.92 10.79 25.93
N VAL A 62 14.47 10.68 24.72
CA VAL A 62 14.87 9.40 24.10
C VAL A 62 15.76 8.58 25.06
N LYS A 63 16.75 9.20 25.70
CA LYS A 63 17.64 8.55 26.67
C LYS A 63 16.89 8.06 27.92
N GLN A 64 16.03 8.90 28.50
CA GLN A 64 15.24 8.54 29.67
C GLN A 64 14.22 7.43 29.37
N ALA A 65 13.62 7.43 28.17
CA ALA A 65 12.68 6.40 27.75
C ALA A 65 13.34 5.02 27.69
N ILE A 66 14.59 4.95 27.21
CA ILE A 66 15.39 3.71 27.19
C ILE A 66 15.71 3.28 28.63
N TYR A 67 16.29 4.17 29.43
CA TYR A 67 16.71 3.85 30.80
C TYR A 67 15.55 3.41 31.71
N LEU A 68 14.41 4.10 31.63
CA LEU A 68 13.23 3.82 32.45
C LEU A 68 12.29 2.77 31.82
N GLN A 69 12.67 2.18 30.67
CA GLN A 69 11.85 1.25 29.89
C GLN A 69 10.44 1.79 29.60
N LYS A 70 10.34 3.08 29.30
CA LYS A 70 9.08 3.76 28.95
C LYS A 70 8.98 3.97 27.45
N SER A 71 7.77 4.27 27.00
CA SER A 71 7.50 4.57 25.58
C SER A 71 7.66 6.06 25.31
N TYR A 72 8.29 6.41 24.18
CA TYR A 72 8.44 7.79 23.72
C TYR A 72 7.15 8.23 23.00
N VAL A 73 6.25 8.86 23.74
CA VAL A 73 4.89 9.20 23.28
C VAL A 73 4.56 10.67 23.50
N SER A 74 3.69 11.22 22.66
CA SER A 74 3.07 12.53 22.81
C SER A 74 1.57 12.40 23.04
N LYS A 75 0.99 13.28 23.85
CA LYS A 75 -0.46 13.32 24.07
C LYS A 75 -1.12 14.18 22.99
N LEU A 76 -2.11 13.61 22.30
CA LEU A 76 -2.90 14.29 21.27
C LEU A 76 -4.18 14.87 21.88
N TYR A 77 -4.25 16.20 21.94
CA TYR A 77 -5.43 16.94 22.37
C TYR A 77 -6.13 17.58 21.18
N ILE A 78 -7.46 17.58 21.19
CA ILE A 78 -8.28 18.20 20.15
C ILE A 78 -9.46 18.96 20.80
N PRO A 79 -9.84 20.14 20.29
CA PRO A 79 -11.06 20.79 20.73
C PRO A 79 -12.27 20.03 20.21
N VAL A 80 -13.24 19.80 21.09
CA VAL A 80 -14.47 19.08 20.80
C VAL A 80 -15.65 19.92 21.22
N GLN A 81 -16.61 20.03 20.32
CA GLN A 81 -17.91 20.62 20.58
C GLN A 81 -18.97 19.54 20.75
N LEU A 82 -19.70 19.61 21.85
CA LEU A 82 -20.91 18.84 22.10
C LEU A 82 -22.11 19.78 21.97
N THR A 83 -22.94 19.54 20.96
CA THR A 83 -24.17 20.29 20.71
C THR A 83 -25.37 19.42 21.07
N ASN A 84 -26.16 19.86 22.04
CA ASN A 84 -27.45 19.25 22.35
C ASN A 84 -28.57 20.11 21.76
N LYS A 85 -29.19 19.64 20.68
CA LYS A 85 -30.24 20.35 19.96
C LYS A 85 -31.54 20.45 20.76
N LYS A 86 -31.84 19.49 21.65
CA LYS A 86 -33.04 19.51 22.52
C LYS A 86 -32.99 20.67 23.52
N HIS A 87 -31.84 20.90 24.15
CA HIS A 87 -31.67 21.95 25.16
C HIS A 87 -31.01 23.23 24.61
N LYS A 88 -30.68 23.29 23.31
CA LYS A 88 -29.91 24.37 22.66
C LYS A 88 -28.61 24.73 23.41
N LYS A 89 -27.96 23.75 24.05
CA LYS A 89 -26.69 23.95 24.78
C LYS A 89 -25.52 23.48 23.93
N VAL A 90 -24.46 24.28 23.91
CA VAL A 90 -23.20 23.98 23.23
C VAL A 90 -22.08 24.00 24.27
N PHE A 91 -21.30 22.93 24.33
CA PHE A 91 -20.13 22.82 25.20
C PHE A 91 -18.88 22.62 24.36
N LEU A 92 -17.87 23.47 24.54
CA LEU A 92 -16.57 23.35 23.89
C LEU A 92 -15.51 22.97 24.91
N LYS A 93 -14.73 21.91 24.66
CA LYS A 93 -13.66 21.48 25.56
C LYS A 93 -12.53 20.77 24.82
N TRP A 94 -11.32 20.89 25.34
CA TRP A 94 -10.19 20.08 24.91
C TRP A 94 -10.31 18.65 25.44
N ALA A 95 -10.26 17.67 24.53
CA ALA A 95 -10.31 16.26 24.86
C ALA A 95 -9.00 15.57 24.47
N LEU A 96 -8.53 14.64 25.32
CA LEU A 96 -7.40 13.77 25.02
C LEU A 96 -7.88 12.61 24.15
N LEU A 97 -7.41 12.55 22.90
CA LEU A 97 -7.81 11.52 21.95
C LEU A 97 -6.96 10.26 22.05
N GLY A 98 -5.66 10.40 22.36
CA GLY A 98 -4.73 9.28 22.43
C GLY A 98 -3.30 9.68 22.75
N HIS A 99 -2.47 8.67 23.02
CA HIS A 99 -1.01 8.79 23.09
C HIS A 99 -0.44 8.33 21.75
N LEU A 100 0.16 9.25 21.00
CA LEU A 100 0.82 8.96 19.74
C LEU A 100 2.28 8.60 19.99
N PRO A 101 2.75 7.41 19.55
CA PRO A 101 4.18 7.10 19.52
C PRO A 101 4.89 8.05 18.57
N LEU A 102 5.92 8.75 19.07
CA LEU A 102 6.70 9.69 18.28
C LEU A 102 7.88 8.98 17.61
N MET A 103 8.17 9.37 16.37
CA MET A 103 9.38 8.97 15.67
C MET A 103 10.58 9.80 16.17
N THR A 104 11.72 9.16 16.40
CA THR A 104 12.98 9.83 16.73
C THR A 104 13.59 10.49 15.49
N ASN A 105 14.56 11.40 15.66
CA ASN A 105 15.29 12.01 14.54
C ASN A 105 16.02 10.97 13.67
N ARG A 106 16.30 9.79 14.23
CA ARG A 106 16.90 8.66 13.51
C ARG A 106 15.85 7.84 12.74
N GLY A 107 14.55 8.12 12.80
CA GLY A 107 13.56 7.39 12.00
C GLY A 107 13.12 6.04 12.59
N HIS A 108 13.18 5.87 13.91
CA HIS A 108 12.63 4.70 14.63
C HIS A 108 11.69 5.14 15.76
N PHE A 109 10.95 4.19 16.33
CA PHE A 109 10.04 4.41 17.47
C PHE A 109 10.60 3.76 18.74
N LEU A 110 10.37 4.37 19.90
CA LEU A 110 10.75 3.78 21.19
C LEU A 110 9.51 3.36 21.97
N LEU A 111 9.39 2.06 22.22
CA LEU A 111 8.28 1.48 22.95
C LEU A 111 8.79 0.55 24.04
N ASN A 112 8.40 0.86 25.29
CA ASN A 112 8.87 0.16 26.50
C ASN A 112 10.40 0.02 26.56
N GLY A 113 11.12 1.09 26.21
CA GLY A 113 12.58 1.11 26.14
C GLY A 113 13.21 0.45 24.91
N SER A 114 12.45 -0.30 24.10
CA SER A 114 12.97 -0.97 22.90
C SER A 114 12.76 -0.13 21.63
N ALA A 115 13.77 -0.09 20.76
CA ALA A 115 13.66 0.55 19.45
C ALA A 115 12.96 -0.37 18.44
N ARG A 116 11.98 0.18 17.74
CA ARG A 116 11.20 -0.49 16.70
C ARG A 116 11.20 0.30 15.41
N ILE A 117 11.23 -0.43 14.29
CA ILE A 117 11.09 0.11 12.94
C ILE A 117 9.78 -0.37 12.35
N ILE A 118 9.11 0.50 11.62
CA ILE A 118 8.00 0.12 10.76
C ILE A 118 8.55 -0.07 9.34
N VAL A 119 8.51 -1.32 8.88
CA VAL A 119 8.98 -1.70 7.54
C VAL A 119 7.98 -1.23 6.48
N ASN A 120 8.48 -0.70 5.37
CA ASN A 120 7.62 -0.24 4.27
C ASN A 120 6.96 -1.43 3.59
N GLN A 121 5.66 -1.33 3.29
CA GLN A 121 4.91 -2.46 2.73
C GLN A 121 4.59 -2.23 1.25
N LEU A 122 4.97 -3.14 0.37
CA LEU A 122 4.57 -3.14 -1.03
C LEU A 122 3.26 -3.92 -1.20
N ILE A 123 2.21 -3.25 -1.65
CA ILE A 123 0.89 -3.86 -1.87
C ILE A 123 0.39 -3.53 -3.27
N ARG A 124 -0.64 -4.24 -3.72
CA ARG A 124 -1.34 -3.92 -4.97
C ARG A 124 -2.06 -2.57 -4.85
N SER A 125 -1.97 -1.77 -5.88
CA SER A 125 -2.70 -0.50 -5.98
C SER A 125 -4.20 -0.77 -6.06
N PRO A 126 -5.07 0.09 -5.48
CA PRO A 126 -6.51 -0.02 -5.65
C PRO A 126 -6.90 0.17 -7.11
N GLY A 127 -7.90 -0.57 -7.58
CA GLY A 127 -8.33 -0.59 -8.99
C GLY A 127 -8.88 -1.95 -9.40
N ILE A 128 -9.03 -2.16 -10.70
CA ILE A 128 -9.45 -3.45 -11.30
C ILE A 128 -8.29 -4.09 -12.05
N TYR A 129 -8.15 -5.41 -11.96
CA TYR A 129 -7.10 -6.18 -12.64
C TYR A 129 -7.67 -7.42 -13.33
N PHE A 130 -7.40 -7.56 -14.62
CA PHE A 130 -7.81 -8.72 -15.41
C PHE A 130 -6.69 -9.76 -15.50
N ARG A 131 -7.01 -11.03 -15.28
CA ARG A 131 -6.04 -12.13 -15.30
C ARG A 131 -6.60 -13.33 -16.03
N GLU A 132 -5.72 -14.04 -16.69
CA GLU A 132 -5.94 -15.40 -17.15
C GLU A 132 -5.13 -16.32 -16.23
N SER A 133 -5.73 -17.44 -15.83
CA SER A 133 -5.00 -18.51 -15.14
C SER A 133 -5.26 -19.82 -15.85
N PHE A 134 -4.20 -20.59 -16.04
CA PHE A 134 -4.26 -21.95 -16.53
C PHE A 134 -4.37 -22.90 -15.34
N TYR A 135 -5.33 -23.82 -15.40
CA TYR A 135 -5.44 -24.92 -14.48
C TYR A 135 -5.12 -26.19 -15.25
N GLU A 136 -3.91 -26.67 -15.03
CA GLU A 136 -3.39 -27.90 -15.62
C GLU A 136 -3.86 -29.08 -14.78
N ILE A 137 -4.65 -29.96 -15.39
CA ILE A 137 -5.07 -31.21 -14.79
C ILE A 137 -4.08 -32.28 -15.24
N TYR A 138 -3.33 -32.82 -14.28
CA TYR A 138 -2.39 -33.90 -14.49
C TYR A 138 -3.07 -35.22 -14.12
N ALA A 139 -2.88 -36.27 -14.94
CA ALA A 139 -3.44 -37.60 -14.70
C ALA A 139 -2.99 -38.15 -13.34
N ASN A 140 -1.70 -37.96 -13.03
CA ASN A 140 -1.03 -38.36 -11.80
C ASN A 140 0.01 -37.29 -11.41
N GLN A 141 0.47 -37.26 -10.16
CA GLN A 141 1.52 -36.32 -9.71
C GLN A 141 2.86 -36.41 -10.49
N TRP A 142 3.05 -37.47 -11.29
CA TRP A 142 4.29 -37.81 -11.99
C TRP A 142 4.19 -37.65 -13.52
N SER A 143 3.03 -37.24 -14.06
CA SER A 143 2.89 -37.01 -15.50
C SER A 143 3.51 -35.67 -15.88
N GLU A 144 4.43 -35.67 -16.85
CA GLU A 144 5.14 -34.46 -17.31
C GLU A 144 4.23 -33.51 -18.11
N ASN A 145 3.22 -34.04 -18.79
CA ASN A 145 2.27 -33.24 -19.59
C ASN A 145 0.87 -33.25 -18.95
N PRO A 146 0.17 -32.10 -18.93
CA PRO A 146 -1.22 -32.03 -18.47
C PRO A 146 -2.17 -32.70 -19.47
N GLU A 147 -3.16 -33.45 -18.98
CA GLU A 147 -4.22 -34.06 -19.80
C GLU A 147 -5.17 -32.99 -20.36
N SER A 148 -5.46 -31.96 -19.58
CA SER A 148 -6.28 -30.84 -20.02
C SER A 148 -5.86 -29.53 -19.36
N ILE A 149 -5.92 -28.45 -20.14
CA ILE A 149 -5.63 -27.09 -19.69
C ILE A 149 -6.95 -26.34 -19.66
N LEU A 150 -7.47 -26.12 -18.44
CA LEU A 150 -8.67 -25.32 -18.25
C LEU A 150 -8.29 -23.86 -18.05
N LYS A 151 -8.86 -22.98 -18.87
CA LYS A 151 -8.68 -21.54 -18.75
C LYS A 151 -9.72 -20.97 -17.81
N ARG A 152 -9.26 -20.14 -16.87
CA ARG A 152 -10.13 -19.32 -16.02
C ARG A 152 -9.74 -17.87 -16.15
N PHE A 153 -10.73 -17.00 -16.15
CA PHE A 153 -10.54 -15.56 -16.24
C PHE A 153 -11.02 -14.88 -14.97
N TYR A 154 -10.27 -13.90 -14.50
CA TYR A 154 -10.56 -13.18 -13.27
C TYR A 154 -10.53 -11.66 -13.50
N ALA A 155 -11.48 -10.94 -12.92
CA ALA A 155 -11.40 -9.51 -12.69
C ALA A 155 -11.37 -9.23 -11.19
N ASP A 156 -10.21 -8.83 -10.66
CA ASP A 156 -9.99 -8.53 -9.25
C ASP A 156 -10.20 -7.02 -9.00
N ILE A 157 -11.26 -6.66 -8.28
CA ILE A 157 -11.53 -5.29 -7.81
C ILE A 157 -10.95 -5.12 -6.40
N ILE A 158 -9.89 -4.33 -6.31
CA ILE A 158 -9.10 -4.06 -5.11
C ILE A 158 -9.43 -2.65 -4.59
N CYS A 159 -9.86 -2.57 -3.33
CA CYS A 159 -10.13 -1.31 -2.63
C CYS A 159 -9.06 -0.97 -1.59
N VAL A 160 -8.95 0.31 -1.21
CA VAL A 160 -8.09 0.76 -0.10
C VAL A 160 -8.61 0.20 1.22
N LYS A 161 -9.93 0.27 1.41
CA LYS A 161 -10.63 -0.18 2.62
C LYS A 161 -11.92 -0.89 2.22
N GLY A 162 -12.17 -2.06 2.80
CA GLY A 162 -13.37 -2.84 2.52
C GLY A 162 -13.04 -4.27 2.07
N THR A 163 -14.01 -4.92 1.43
CA THR A 163 -13.90 -6.29 0.92
C THR A 163 -13.60 -6.31 -0.56
N TRP A 164 -12.52 -6.98 -0.97
CA TRP A 164 -12.23 -7.19 -2.39
C TRP A 164 -13.30 -8.06 -3.04
N LEU A 165 -13.65 -7.72 -4.28
CA LEU A 165 -14.61 -8.44 -5.10
C LEU A 165 -13.88 -9.00 -6.31
N ARG A 166 -13.96 -10.32 -6.52
CA ARG A 166 -13.44 -11.01 -7.68
C ARG A 166 -14.61 -11.42 -8.56
N LEU A 167 -14.59 -11.05 -9.82
CA LEU A 167 -15.46 -11.63 -10.83
C LEU A 167 -14.67 -12.76 -11.51
N GLU A 168 -15.25 -13.95 -11.65
CA GLU A 168 -14.58 -15.10 -12.22
C GLU A 168 -15.43 -15.79 -13.30
N ILE A 169 -14.77 -16.22 -14.36
CA ILE A 169 -15.29 -17.12 -15.38
C ILE A 169 -14.71 -18.50 -15.07
N ASP A 170 -15.57 -19.47 -14.75
CA ASP A 170 -15.13 -20.84 -14.48
C ASP A 170 -14.86 -21.62 -15.77
N LYS A 171 -14.41 -22.87 -15.62
CA LYS A 171 -14.15 -23.80 -16.74
C LYS A 171 -15.35 -23.99 -17.67
N ASP A 172 -16.57 -23.95 -17.11
CA ASP A 172 -17.83 -24.13 -17.84
C ASP A 172 -18.35 -22.80 -18.42
N PHE A 173 -17.51 -21.75 -18.40
CA PHE A 173 -17.85 -20.38 -18.79
C PHE A 173 -18.97 -19.72 -17.97
N CYS A 174 -19.31 -20.28 -16.81
CA CYS A 174 -20.24 -19.67 -15.86
C CYS A 174 -19.61 -18.47 -15.15
N LEU A 175 -20.42 -17.42 -14.97
CA LEU A 175 -20.00 -16.14 -14.39
C LEU A 175 -20.35 -16.05 -12.90
N TRP A 176 -19.33 -15.78 -12.07
CA TRP A 176 -19.47 -15.71 -10.63
C TRP A 176 -18.85 -14.44 -10.05
N GLY A 177 -19.44 -13.94 -8.97
CA GLY A 177 -18.80 -13.01 -8.05
C GLY A 177 -18.38 -13.73 -6.78
N ARG A 178 -17.14 -13.50 -6.35
CA ARG A 178 -16.53 -14.14 -5.19
C ARG A 178 -15.83 -13.09 -4.31
N MET A 179 -16.00 -13.22 -3.01
CA MET A 179 -15.22 -12.48 -2.02
C MET A 179 -14.09 -13.35 -1.48
N LYS A 180 -13.04 -12.74 -0.90
CA LYS A 180 -11.90 -13.48 -0.32
C LYS A 180 -12.31 -14.58 0.68
N LYS A 181 -13.36 -14.33 1.46
CA LYS A 181 -13.99 -15.29 2.37
C LYS A 181 -15.49 -15.27 2.11
N GLY A 182 -16.00 -16.27 1.40
CA GLY A 182 -17.41 -16.40 1.08
C GLY A 182 -17.67 -17.41 -0.06
N PRO A 183 -18.93 -17.84 -0.22
CA PRO A 183 -19.35 -18.68 -1.33
C PRO A 183 -19.26 -17.94 -2.68
N LYS A 184 -19.31 -18.70 -3.78
CA LYS A 184 -19.52 -18.15 -5.12
C LYS A 184 -20.97 -17.67 -5.22
N ILE A 185 -21.15 -16.49 -5.80
CA ILE A 185 -22.47 -15.87 -6.01
C ILE A 185 -22.67 -15.74 -7.53
N PRO A 186 -23.79 -16.17 -8.10
CA PRO A 186 -24.10 -15.92 -9.52
C PRO A 186 -23.96 -14.43 -9.86
N LEU A 187 -23.29 -14.10 -10.95
CA LEU A 187 -23.01 -12.70 -11.29
C LEU A 187 -24.29 -11.91 -11.58
N LEU A 188 -25.32 -12.55 -12.15
CA LEU A 188 -26.64 -11.96 -12.37
C LEU A 188 -27.28 -11.47 -11.07
N TRP A 189 -27.21 -12.26 -9.99
CA TRP A 189 -27.74 -11.86 -8.68
C TRP A 189 -27.05 -10.63 -8.12
N LEU A 190 -25.73 -10.48 -8.35
CA LEU A 190 -25.01 -9.28 -7.95
C LEU A 190 -25.42 -8.06 -8.78
N LEU A 191 -25.58 -8.20 -10.09
CA LEU A 191 -26.00 -7.09 -10.96
C LEU A 191 -27.41 -6.60 -10.60
N LEU A 192 -28.37 -7.52 -10.43
CA LEU A 192 -29.72 -7.23 -9.96
C LEU A 192 -29.69 -6.63 -8.54
N GLY A 193 -28.89 -7.21 -7.65
CA GLY A 193 -28.74 -6.76 -6.26
C GLY A 193 -28.16 -5.35 -6.12
N PHE A 194 -27.38 -4.88 -7.11
CA PHE A 194 -26.89 -3.51 -7.21
C PHE A 194 -27.93 -2.51 -7.74
N GLY A 195 -29.12 -2.98 -8.12
CA GLY A 195 -30.25 -2.17 -8.56
C GLY A 195 -30.37 -2.00 -10.07
N LEU A 196 -29.74 -2.88 -10.88
CA LEU A 196 -29.97 -2.91 -12.32
C LEU A 196 -31.21 -3.75 -12.64
N ASN A 197 -31.95 -3.33 -13.67
CA ASN A 197 -33.06 -4.12 -14.20
C ASN A 197 -32.53 -5.18 -15.17
N GLU A 198 -33.19 -6.32 -15.20
CA GLU A 198 -32.90 -7.43 -16.10
C GLU A 198 -32.73 -6.98 -17.56
N GLN A 199 -33.74 -6.31 -18.13
CA GLN A 199 -33.70 -5.80 -19.51
C GLN A 199 -32.48 -4.90 -19.78
N SER A 200 -32.11 -4.07 -18.82
CA SER A 200 -30.94 -3.18 -18.94
C SER A 200 -29.63 -3.97 -18.96
N ILE A 201 -29.54 -5.03 -18.15
CA ILE A 201 -28.38 -5.93 -18.12
C ILE A 201 -28.26 -6.65 -19.46
N PHE A 202 -29.34 -7.30 -19.93
CA PHE A 202 -29.31 -8.07 -21.18
C PHE A 202 -29.03 -7.19 -22.41
N ASN A 203 -29.49 -5.94 -22.44
CA ASN A 203 -29.21 -5.03 -23.55
C ASN A 203 -27.77 -4.49 -23.58
N GLN A 204 -27.11 -4.39 -22.41
CA GLN A 204 -25.78 -3.76 -22.31
C GLN A 204 -24.63 -4.78 -22.24
N VAL A 205 -24.91 -6.04 -21.93
CA VAL A 205 -23.89 -7.08 -21.84
C VAL A 205 -23.54 -7.63 -23.21
N VAL A 206 -22.24 -7.78 -23.50
CA VAL A 206 -21.74 -8.20 -24.81
C VAL A 206 -22.26 -9.58 -25.24
N SER A 207 -22.38 -10.52 -24.29
CA SER A 207 -22.89 -11.87 -24.53
C SER A 207 -23.81 -12.29 -23.38
N PRO A 208 -25.11 -11.99 -23.46
CA PRO A 208 -26.03 -12.22 -22.35
C PRO A 208 -26.25 -13.70 -22.03
N ASP A 209 -26.08 -14.59 -23.01
CA ASP A 209 -26.21 -16.04 -22.84
C ASP A 209 -25.25 -16.60 -21.76
N LEU A 210 -24.06 -16.01 -21.62
CA LEU A 210 -23.09 -16.40 -20.60
C LEU A 210 -23.58 -16.14 -19.17
N LEU A 211 -24.49 -15.18 -18.96
CA LEU A 211 -25.09 -14.93 -17.65
C LEU A 211 -26.13 -15.99 -17.29
N LEU A 212 -26.78 -16.59 -18.31
CA LEU A 212 -27.81 -17.60 -18.14
C LEU A 212 -27.24 -19.00 -17.88
N ARG A 213 -26.06 -19.31 -18.41
CA ARG A 213 -25.36 -20.60 -18.20
C ARG A 213 -25.20 -21.01 -16.74
N SER A 214 -25.07 -20.04 -15.83
CA SER A 214 -24.97 -20.31 -14.38
C SER A 214 -26.25 -20.94 -13.78
N PHE A 215 -27.37 -20.89 -14.50
CA PHE A 215 -28.68 -21.39 -14.10
C PHE A 215 -29.16 -22.58 -14.95
N GLU A 216 -28.41 -22.97 -15.97
CA GLU A 216 -28.70 -24.14 -16.80
C GLU A 216 -28.36 -25.44 -16.04
N LYS A 217 -29.06 -26.54 -16.36
CA LYS A 217 -28.80 -27.85 -15.75
C LYS A 217 -27.52 -28.44 -16.34
N GLU A 218 -26.60 -28.90 -15.49
CA GLU A 218 -25.49 -29.77 -15.92
C GLU A 218 -26.08 -31.08 -16.49
N PHE A 219 -25.81 -31.39 -17.76
CA PHE A 219 -26.11 -32.69 -18.38
C PHE A 219 -24.85 -33.56 -18.26
N GLU A 220 -24.83 -34.53 -17.35
CA GLU A 220 -23.78 -35.56 -17.32
C GLU A 220 -24.25 -36.74 -18.17
N GLU A 221 -23.63 -36.96 -19.34
CA GLU A 221 -23.74 -38.21 -20.09
C GLU A 221 -22.88 -39.31 -19.42
N HIS A 222 -23.25 -39.71 -18.21
CA HIS A 222 -22.74 -40.96 -17.65
C HIS A 222 -23.91 -41.89 -17.29
N THR A 223 -24.13 -42.83 -18.21
CA THR A 223 -24.80 -44.12 -18.02
C THR A 223 -26.26 -44.09 -17.54
N LYS A 224 -27.19 -44.16 -18.52
CA LYS A 224 -28.49 -44.85 -18.45
C LYS A 224 -29.19 -44.88 -17.07
N LYS A 225 -29.48 -43.72 -16.48
CA LYS A 225 -30.59 -43.50 -15.53
C LYS A 225 -30.82 -41.99 -15.38
N SER A 226 -31.93 -41.51 -15.92
CA SER A 226 -32.32 -40.10 -15.89
C SER A 226 -32.82 -39.71 -14.50
N THR A 227 -31.92 -39.28 -13.63
CA THR A 227 -32.26 -38.51 -12.43
C THR A 227 -31.92 -37.05 -12.69
N PHE A 228 -32.95 -36.21 -12.81
CA PHE A 228 -32.80 -34.76 -12.87
C PHE A 228 -32.12 -34.26 -11.58
N LYS A 229 -30.91 -33.70 -11.66
CA LYS A 229 -30.35 -32.92 -10.56
C LYS A 229 -31.06 -31.56 -10.48
N GLU A 230 -31.31 -31.10 -9.26
CA GLU A 230 -31.88 -29.80 -8.93
C GLU A 230 -31.00 -28.65 -9.48
N MET A 231 -31.63 -27.53 -9.86
CA MET A 231 -30.89 -26.30 -10.20
C MET A 231 -29.93 -25.94 -9.07
N LYS A 232 -28.65 -25.73 -9.37
CA LYS A 232 -27.64 -25.36 -8.36
C LYS A 232 -27.94 -24.01 -7.70
N TYR A 233 -28.60 -23.12 -8.44
CA TYR A 233 -29.11 -21.82 -7.99
C TYR A 233 -30.40 -21.46 -8.76
N PRO A 234 -31.41 -20.85 -8.12
CA PRO A 234 -32.62 -20.42 -8.81
C PRO A 234 -32.39 -19.21 -9.73
N TYR A 235 -33.07 -19.21 -10.88
CA TYR A 235 -33.15 -18.04 -11.74
C TYR A 235 -33.99 -16.94 -11.08
N VAL A 236 -33.55 -15.69 -11.21
CA VAL A 236 -34.21 -14.54 -10.60
C VAL A 236 -34.23 -13.39 -11.59
N SER A 237 -35.38 -12.74 -11.74
CA SER A 237 -35.59 -11.57 -12.62
C SER A 237 -35.66 -10.25 -11.85
N SER A 238 -36.09 -10.27 -10.58
CA SER A 238 -36.28 -9.05 -9.79
C SER A 238 -35.13 -8.77 -8.79
N PRO A 239 -34.77 -7.48 -8.56
CA PRO A 239 -33.81 -7.12 -7.51
C PRO A 239 -34.22 -7.58 -6.10
N VAL A 240 -35.52 -7.70 -5.86
CA VAL A 240 -36.10 -8.08 -4.56
C VAL A 240 -35.83 -9.55 -4.26
N GLU A 241 -36.14 -10.43 -5.22
CA GLU A 241 -35.81 -11.86 -5.16
C GLU A 241 -34.30 -12.07 -5.01
N ALA A 242 -33.48 -11.29 -5.73
CA ALA A 242 -32.02 -11.43 -5.65
C ALA A 242 -31.50 -11.15 -4.23
N TRP A 243 -32.09 -10.20 -3.51
CA TRP A 243 -31.74 -9.94 -2.11
C TRP A 243 -32.17 -11.08 -1.17
N GLN A 244 -33.26 -11.78 -1.46
CA GLN A 244 -33.70 -12.94 -0.69
C GLN A 244 -32.71 -14.09 -0.84
N GLU A 245 -32.40 -14.45 -2.10
CA GLU A 245 -31.47 -15.53 -2.43
C GLU A 245 -30.07 -15.25 -1.88
N LEU A 246 -29.58 -14.01 -1.96
CA LEU A 246 -28.33 -13.61 -1.34
C LEU A 246 -28.35 -13.80 0.19
N SER A 247 -29.48 -13.54 0.85
CA SER A 247 -29.61 -13.72 2.29
C SER A 247 -29.57 -15.19 2.70
N GLU A 248 -30.18 -16.07 1.91
CA GLU A 248 -30.23 -17.51 2.12
C GLU A 248 -28.86 -18.15 1.87
N LEU A 249 -28.24 -17.85 0.72
CA LEU A 249 -26.91 -18.34 0.33
C LEU A 249 -25.82 -17.96 1.34
N LEU A 250 -25.92 -16.76 1.95
CA LEU A 250 -24.96 -16.28 2.93
C LEU A 250 -25.31 -16.68 4.37
N ASN A 251 -26.41 -17.41 4.59
CA ASN A 251 -26.91 -17.82 5.91
C ASN A 251 -26.97 -16.65 6.90
N LEU A 252 -27.53 -15.50 6.48
CA LEU A 252 -27.54 -14.28 7.31
C LEU A 252 -28.51 -14.34 8.52
N LYS A 253 -29.00 -15.52 8.90
CA LYS A 253 -30.00 -15.72 9.97
C LYS A 253 -29.46 -15.24 11.33
N LYS A 254 -29.92 -14.04 11.74
CA LYS A 254 -29.88 -13.54 13.13
C LYS A 254 -31.23 -12.90 13.47
N GLY A 255 -32.14 -13.69 14.04
CA GLY A 255 -33.42 -13.25 14.62
C GLY A 255 -34.59 -13.05 13.64
N LYS A 256 -35.75 -12.60 14.15
CA LYS A 256 -37.01 -12.29 13.45
C LYS A 256 -36.90 -11.06 12.52
N ARG A 257 -35.97 -11.03 11.57
CA ARG A 257 -35.86 -9.95 10.56
C ARG A 257 -36.11 -10.50 9.16
N ASN A 258 -36.79 -9.71 8.34
CA ASN A 258 -37.10 -10.07 6.95
C ASN A 258 -35.80 -10.35 6.17
N PRO A 259 -35.67 -11.53 5.51
CA PRO A 259 -34.50 -11.90 4.71
C PRO A 259 -34.14 -10.85 3.64
N LEU A 260 -35.16 -10.28 2.99
CA LEU A 260 -35.03 -9.21 1.99
C LEU A 260 -34.22 -8.01 2.51
N GLU A 261 -34.56 -7.52 3.70
CA GLU A 261 -33.84 -6.39 4.28
C GLU A 261 -32.41 -6.75 4.68
N LEU A 262 -32.19 -8.00 5.12
CA LEU A 262 -30.88 -8.47 5.52
C LEU A 262 -29.93 -8.54 4.32
N GLY A 263 -30.39 -9.11 3.19
CA GLY A 263 -29.65 -9.15 1.94
C GLY A 263 -29.29 -7.75 1.43
N ARG A 264 -30.29 -6.85 1.35
CA ARG A 264 -30.08 -5.46 0.93
C ARG A 264 -29.11 -4.71 1.85
N LYS A 265 -29.29 -4.80 3.17
CA LYS A 265 -28.40 -4.15 4.16
C LYS A 265 -26.99 -4.72 4.10
N TRP A 266 -26.85 -6.02 3.83
CA TRP A 266 -25.55 -6.66 3.68
C TRP A 266 -24.80 -6.10 2.47
N LEU A 267 -25.45 -6.08 1.29
CA LEU A 267 -24.83 -5.59 0.05
C LEU A 267 -24.45 -4.11 0.16
N PHE A 268 -25.37 -3.28 0.67
CA PHE A 268 -25.11 -1.86 0.91
C PHE A 268 -23.91 -1.65 1.85
N LYS A 269 -23.87 -2.37 2.97
CA LYS A 269 -22.77 -2.26 3.95
C LYS A 269 -21.44 -2.76 3.39
N LYS A 270 -21.43 -3.68 2.44
CA LYS A 270 -20.21 -4.25 1.89
C LYS A 270 -19.55 -3.38 0.83
N PHE A 271 -20.33 -2.83 -0.11
CA PHE A 271 -19.77 -2.18 -1.31
C PHE A 271 -20.21 -0.73 -1.50
N MET A 272 -21.42 -0.37 -1.04
CA MET A 272 -22.03 0.94 -1.33
C MET A 272 -21.93 1.95 -0.18
N ASN A 273 -21.45 1.54 1.00
CA ASN A 273 -21.37 2.42 2.17
C ASN A 273 -19.97 3.06 2.26
N PRO A 274 -19.84 4.40 2.14
CA PRO A 274 -18.55 5.10 2.18
C PRO A 274 -17.76 4.91 3.49
N ARG A 275 -18.43 4.52 4.58
CA ARG A 275 -17.77 4.31 5.88
C ARG A 275 -17.03 2.97 5.94
N THR A 276 -17.52 1.96 5.24
CA THR A 276 -17.00 0.59 5.27
C THR A 276 -16.18 0.25 4.03
N TYR A 277 -16.53 0.85 2.89
CA TYR A 277 -15.89 0.61 1.60
C TYR A 277 -15.37 1.91 0.99
N ASP A 278 -14.12 1.89 0.53
CA ASP A 278 -13.45 3.03 -0.08
C ASP A 278 -12.41 2.56 -1.10
N LEU A 279 -12.61 2.90 -2.38
CA LEU A 279 -11.64 2.73 -3.47
C LEU A 279 -10.49 3.74 -3.38
N GLY A 280 -10.71 4.87 -2.71
CA GLY A 280 -9.84 6.04 -2.79
C GLY A 280 -9.89 6.71 -4.17
N LYS A 281 -9.36 7.95 -4.24
CA LYS A 281 -9.32 8.74 -5.49
C LYS A 281 -8.53 8.03 -6.59
N THR A 282 -7.39 7.43 -6.24
CA THR A 282 -6.53 6.71 -7.18
C THR A 282 -7.20 5.43 -7.71
N GLY A 283 -7.92 4.70 -6.85
CA GLY A 283 -8.65 3.50 -7.27
C GLY A 283 -9.80 3.83 -8.20
N ARG A 284 -10.53 4.92 -7.92
CA ARG A 284 -11.58 5.43 -8.80
C ARG A 284 -11.02 5.88 -10.15
N LEU A 285 -9.91 6.61 -10.17
CA LEU A 285 -9.21 7.00 -11.40
C LEU A 285 -8.81 5.76 -12.24
N SER A 286 -8.22 4.75 -11.61
CA SER A 286 -7.81 3.50 -12.27
C SER A 286 -9.00 2.74 -12.85
N LEU A 287 -10.10 2.61 -12.10
CA LEU A 287 -11.36 2.01 -12.59
C LEU A 287 -11.91 2.77 -13.79
N ASN A 288 -12.02 4.10 -13.70
CA ASN A 288 -12.55 4.92 -14.77
C ASN A 288 -11.72 4.81 -16.05
N LYS A 289 -10.38 4.84 -15.93
CA LYS A 289 -9.46 4.70 -17.07
C LYS A 289 -9.54 3.31 -17.70
N LYS A 290 -9.65 2.24 -16.90
CA LYS A 290 -9.71 0.86 -17.41
C LYS A 290 -11.07 0.48 -18.00
N LEU A 291 -12.15 0.94 -17.39
CA LEU A 291 -13.52 0.63 -17.80
C LEU A 291 -14.11 1.67 -18.76
N ASN A 292 -13.36 2.73 -19.11
CA ASN A 292 -13.82 3.87 -19.90
C ASN A 292 -15.09 4.53 -19.32
N LEU A 293 -15.10 4.76 -17.99
CA LEU A 293 -16.21 5.40 -17.28
C LEU A 293 -15.90 6.88 -16.97
N THR A 294 -16.91 7.74 -17.09
CA THR A 294 -16.83 9.18 -16.79
C THR A 294 -17.41 9.54 -15.41
N LEU A 295 -17.23 8.67 -14.41
CA LEU A 295 -17.72 8.89 -13.05
C LEU A 295 -16.85 9.88 -12.26
N SER A 296 -17.45 10.57 -11.29
CA SER A 296 -16.72 11.52 -10.44
C SER A 296 -15.66 10.86 -9.57
N LEU A 297 -14.48 11.49 -9.45
CA LEU A 297 -13.38 11.02 -8.59
C LEU A 297 -13.74 11.02 -7.09
N PHE A 298 -14.78 11.75 -6.70
CA PHE A 298 -15.27 11.79 -5.32
C PHE A 298 -16.19 10.62 -4.97
N GLN A 299 -16.72 9.90 -5.97
CA GLN A 299 -17.54 8.72 -5.75
C GLN A 299 -16.64 7.50 -5.50
N THR A 300 -16.24 7.27 -4.25
CA THR A 300 -15.26 6.22 -3.92
C THR A 300 -15.87 4.85 -3.59
N THR A 301 -17.20 4.71 -3.61
CA THR A 301 -17.91 3.43 -3.45
C THR A 301 -18.15 2.75 -4.79
N LEU A 302 -18.32 1.43 -4.82
CA LEU A 302 -18.68 0.72 -6.05
C LEU A 302 -20.10 1.06 -6.51
N THR A 303 -20.26 1.22 -7.81
CA THR A 303 -21.54 1.48 -8.48
C THR A 303 -22.01 0.30 -9.30
N SER A 304 -23.28 0.30 -9.69
CA SER A 304 -23.82 -0.70 -10.62
C SER A 304 -23.13 -0.65 -11.99
N GLN A 305 -22.83 0.55 -12.48
CA GLN A 305 -22.12 0.76 -13.75
C GLN A 305 -20.69 0.18 -13.71
N ASP A 306 -20.00 0.30 -12.57
CA ASP A 306 -18.66 -0.29 -12.40
C ASP A 306 -18.69 -1.80 -12.61
N LEU A 307 -19.67 -2.48 -12.00
CA LEU A 307 -19.80 -3.93 -12.12
C LEU A 307 -20.14 -4.33 -13.55
N LEU A 308 -21.09 -3.66 -14.18
CA LEU A 308 -21.51 -3.98 -15.54
C LEU A 308 -20.40 -3.75 -16.57
N ALA A 309 -19.65 -2.64 -16.45
CA ALA A 309 -18.50 -2.42 -17.32
C ALA A 309 -17.38 -3.45 -17.05
N ALA A 310 -17.17 -3.83 -15.78
CA ALA A 310 -16.22 -4.88 -15.42
C ALA A 310 -16.61 -6.26 -15.96
N THR A 311 -17.90 -6.63 -15.96
CA THR A 311 -18.37 -7.89 -16.55
C THR A 311 -18.11 -7.90 -18.05
N ASN A 312 -18.43 -6.81 -18.75
CA ASN A 312 -18.18 -6.67 -20.18
C ASN A 312 -16.69 -6.76 -20.54
N CYS A 313 -15.82 -6.11 -19.76
CA CYS A 313 -14.39 -6.23 -19.98
C CYS A 313 -13.89 -7.65 -19.72
N LEU A 314 -14.38 -8.32 -18.67
CA LEU A 314 -14.00 -9.70 -18.37
C LEU A 314 -14.40 -10.67 -19.49
N ILE A 315 -15.60 -10.51 -20.06
CA ILE A 315 -16.06 -11.30 -21.22
C ILE A 315 -15.16 -11.03 -22.44
N LYS A 316 -14.83 -9.76 -22.72
CA LYS A 316 -13.92 -9.39 -23.81
C LYS A 316 -12.52 -9.96 -23.64
N VAL A 317 -12.01 -10.05 -22.40
CA VAL A 317 -10.74 -10.72 -22.10
C VAL A 317 -10.84 -12.22 -22.39
N ALA A 318 -11.94 -12.87 -22.00
CA ALA A 318 -12.15 -14.29 -22.30
C ALA A 318 -12.28 -14.59 -23.81
N GLN A 319 -12.79 -13.64 -24.58
CA GLN A 319 -12.82 -13.69 -26.05
C GLN A 319 -11.46 -13.36 -26.71
N GLY A 320 -10.45 -12.96 -25.94
CA GLY A 320 -9.14 -12.56 -26.46
C GLY A 320 -9.07 -11.14 -27.04
N SER A 321 -10.14 -10.34 -26.95
CA SER A 321 -10.18 -8.97 -27.47
C SER A 321 -9.38 -7.97 -26.62
N LEU A 322 -9.20 -8.25 -25.33
CA LEU A 322 -8.47 -7.41 -24.38
C LEU A 322 -7.29 -8.17 -23.77
N LYS A 323 -6.15 -7.49 -23.63
CA LYS A 323 -4.96 -8.05 -22.98
C LYS A 323 -5.15 -8.14 -21.46
N THR A 324 -4.49 -9.13 -20.85
CA THR A 324 -4.43 -9.30 -19.39
C THR A 324 -3.50 -8.27 -18.76
N ASP A 325 -3.71 -8.00 -17.47
CA ASP A 325 -2.88 -7.08 -16.70
C ASP A 325 -1.71 -7.82 -16.03
N ASP A 326 -0.51 -7.27 -16.16
CA ASP A 326 0.60 -7.66 -15.27
C ASP A 326 0.49 -6.96 -13.92
N ILE A 327 0.27 -7.75 -12.87
CA ILE A 327 0.04 -7.30 -11.49
C ILE A 327 1.35 -7.03 -10.77
N ASP A 328 2.44 -7.62 -11.25
CA ASP A 328 3.74 -7.55 -10.61
C ASP A 328 4.51 -6.28 -11.05
N HIS A 329 4.11 -5.68 -12.18
CA HIS A 329 4.50 -4.33 -12.59
C HIS A 329 4.36 -3.29 -11.47
N LEU A 330 5.41 -2.48 -11.24
CA LEU A 330 5.41 -1.45 -10.19
C LEU A 330 4.38 -0.33 -10.41
N LYS A 331 3.84 -0.15 -11.62
CA LYS A 331 2.69 0.76 -11.85
C LYS A 331 1.42 0.30 -11.12
N ASN A 332 1.29 -1.01 -10.93
CA ASN A 332 0.16 -1.66 -10.28
C ASN A 332 0.42 -1.98 -8.81
N ARG A 333 1.57 -1.54 -8.28
CA ARG A 333 1.96 -1.71 -6.89
C ARG A 333 2.27 -0.36 -6.24
N ARG A 334 1.98 -0.26 -4.95
CA ARG A 334 2.20 0.94 -4.13
C ARG A 334 2.89 0.56 -2.84
N VAL A 335 3.74 1.46 -2.38
CA VAL A 335 4.38 1.38 -1.08
C VAL A 335 3.51 2.09 -0.05
N ARG A 336 3.21 1.41 1.05
CA ARG A 336 2.70 2.01 2.28
C ARG A 336 3.89 2.27 3.19
N THR A 337 4.12 3.54 3.45
CA THR A 337 5.18 4.00 4.34
C THR A 337 4.73 3.99 5.79
N ALA A 338 5.64 4.23 6.75
CA ALA A 338 5.33 4.20 8.17
C ALA A 338 4.19 5.16 8.58
N GLY A 339 4.19 6.37 8.03
CA GLY A 339 3.13 7.37 8.22
C GLY A 339 1.77 6.88 7.72
N ASP A 340 1.71 6.29 6.52
CA ASP A 340 0.46 5.72 5.97
C ASP A 340 -0.07 4.58 6.82
N LEU A 341 0.81 3.71 7.30
CA LEU A 341 0.43 2.58 8.16
C LEU A 341 -0.12 3.09 9.50
N ILE A 342 0.56 4.05 10.13
CA ILE A 342 0.09 4.69 11.37
C ILE A 342 -1.23 5.43 11.14
N GLN A 343 -1.41 6.12 10.01
CA GLN A 343 -2.65 6.79 9.65
C GLN A 343 -3.82 5.80 9.54
N ASN A 344 -3.60 4.66 8.89
CA ASN A 344 -4.61 3.60 8.79
C ASN A 344 -4.98 3.05 10.18
N GLN A 345 -4.00 2.84 11.06
CA GLN A 345 -4.25 2.41 12.44
C GLN A 345 -4.99 3.47 13.25
N PHE A 346 -4.63 4.74 13.07
CA PHE A 346 -5.33 5.85 13.71
C PHE A 346 -6.79 5.91 13.27
N GLY A 347 -7.08 5.77 11.97
CA GLY A 347 -8.43 5.67 11.43
C GLY A 347 -9.23 4.50 12.01
N LEU A 348 -8.60 3.32 12.21
CA LEU A 348 -9.22 2.18 12.90
C LEU A 348 -9.51 2.50 14.38
N GLY A 349 -8.61 3.20 15.07
CA GLY A 349 -8.79 3.69 16.43
C GLY A 349 -9.99 4.63 16.55
N LEU A 350 -10.14 5.56 15.60
CA LEU A 350 -11.28 6.48 15.53
C LEU A 350 -12.60 5.75 15.28
N ILE A 351 -12.62 4.68 14.47
CA ILE A 351 -13.83 3.86 14.27
C ILE A 351 -14.25 3.17 15.58
N ARG A 352 -13.29 2.65 16.37
CA ARG A 352 -13.58 2.07 17.69
C ARG A 352 -14.10 3.16 18.65
N LEU A 353 -13.49 4.35 18.63
CA LEU A 353 -13.89 5.50 19.44
C LEU A 353 -15.30 6.01 19.09
N GLU A 354 -15.61 6.16 17.79
CA GLU A 354 -16.93 6.56 17.28
C GLU A 354 -18.03 5.60 17.74
N LYS A 355 -17.77 4.28 17.69
CA LYS A 355 -18.72 3.27 18.19
C LYS A 355 -18.96 3.43 19.68
N ASN A 356 -17.90 3.59 20.47
CA ASN A 356 -18.01 3.78 21.91
C ASN A 356 -18.78 5.05 22.27
N ILE A 357 -18.52 6.16 21.56
CA ILE A 357 -19.25 7.41 21.71
C ILE A 357 -20.73 7.20 21.41
N ARG A 358 -21.08 6.57 20.29
CA ARG A 358 -22.49 6.32 19.94
C ARG A 358 -23.21 5.47 20.98
N LEU A 359 -22.57 4.43 21.49
CA LEU A 359 -23.14 3.59 22.54
C LEU A 359 -23.39 4.39 23.82
N LYS A 360 -22.44 5.22 24.23
CA LYS A 360 -22.59 6.09 25.41
C LYS A 360 -23.67 7.16 25.20
N LEU A 361 -23.75 7.75 24.01
CA LEU A 361 -24.80 8.71 23.68
C LEU A 361 -26.20 8.09 23.77
N SER A 362 -26.37 6.84 23.31
CA SER A 362 -27.65 6.15 23.44
C SER A 362 -28.01 5.78 24.88
N LEU A 363 -27.02 5.53 25.74
CA LEU A 363 -27.26 5.26 27.17
C LEU A 363 -27.57 6.55 27.93
N ALA A 364 -26.85 7.63 27.65
CA ALA A 364 -27.04 8.93 28.32
C ALA A 364 -28.39 9.60 28.01
N GLU A 365 -29.12 9.14 26.99
CA GLU A 365 -30.51 9.56 26.77
C GLU A 365 -31.47 9.01 27.83
N THR A 366 -31.14 7.91 28.49
CA THR A 366 -31.98 7.29 29.54
C THR A 366 -31.71 7.87 30.93
N THR A 367 -30.54 8.46 31.17
CA THR A 367 -30.14 9.09 32.43
C THR A 367 -29.94 10.59 32.24
N SER A 368 -30.96 11.37 32.58
CA SER A 368 -31.08 12.82 32.35
C SER A 368 -30.00 13.70 33.00
N SER A 369 -29.12 13.16 33.86
CA SER A 369 -28.17 13.94 34.67
C SER A 369 -26.71 13.97 34.18
N GLU A 370 -26.26 13.07 33.29
CA GLU A 370 -24.81 12.92 32.98
C GLU A 370 -24.38 13.38 31.57
N THR A 371 -25.28 13.99 30.79
CA THR A 371 -25.00 14.41 29.40
C THR A 371 -23.99 15.56 29.25
N SER A 372 -23.53 16.17 30.35
CA SER A 372 -22.69 17.38 30.33
C SER A 372 -21.18 17.11 30.30
N ASN A 373 -20.70 15.91 30.66
CA ASN A 373 -19.26 15.69 30.81
C ASN A 373 -18.62 15.05 29.56
N ILE A 374 -18.13 15.89 28.64
CA ILE A 374 -17.37 15.48 27.44
C ILE A 374 -16.23 14.49 27.78
N ARG A 375 -15.62 14.60 28.97
CA ARG A 375 -14.55 13.69 29.44
C ARG A 375 -15.03 12.24 29.61
N PHE A 376 -16.29 12.02 29.94
CA PHE A 376 -16.84 10.67 30.05
C PHE A 376 -17.07 10.03 28.68
N LEU A 377 -17.47 10.84 27.69
CA LEU A 377 -17.78 10.35 26.33
C LEU A 377 -16.51 9.96 25.56
N ILE A 378 -15.44 10.74 25.69
CA ILE A 378 -14.20 10.54 24.93
C ILE A 378 -13.18 9.80 25.78
N ASN A 379 -12.84 8.58 25.36
CA ASN A 379 -11.83 7.76 26.01
C ASN A 379 -10.67 7.46 25.05
N SER A 380 -9.45 7.74 25.50
CA SER A 380 -8.22 7.45 24.76
C SER A 380 -7.89 5.96 24.62
N ARG A 381 -8.49 5.08 25.45
CA ARG A 381 -8.25 3.62 25.42
C ARG A 381 -8.49 3.00 24.04
N ALA A 382 -9.48 3.48 23.28
CA ALA A 382 -9.81 2.94 21.96
C ALA A 382 -8.66 3.14 20.96
N VAL A 383 -8.09 4.35 20.92
CA VAL A 383 -6.97 4.70 20.03
C VAL A 383 -5.67 4.06 20.53
N ASN A 384 -5.38 4.16 21.83
CA ASN A 384 -4.18 3.57 22.42
C ASN A 384 -4.13 2.05 22.24
N GLY A 385 -5.29 1.38 22.34
CA GLY A 385 -5.40 -0.06 22.15
C GLY A 385 -4.97 -0.50 20.75
N VAL A 386 -5.34 0.26 19.71
CA VAL A 386 -4.94 -0.03 18.32
C VAL A 386 -3.44 0.18 18.11
N PHE A 387 -2.86 1.25 18.65
CA PHE A 387 -1.40 1.44 18.54
C PHE A 387 -0.62 0.34 19.28
N ARG A 388 -1.07 -0.05 20.48
CA ARG A 388 -0.46 -1.16 21.22
C ARG A 388 -0.54 -2.48 20.44
N GLU A 389 -1.68 -2.76 19.81
CA GLU A 389 -1.87 -3.92 18.94
C GLU A 389 -0.93 -3.84 17.73
N PHE A 390 -0.92 -2.72 17.00
CA PHE A 390 -0.08 -2.53 15.83
C PHE A 390 1.41 -2.70 16.15
N PHE A 391 1.93 -1.98 17.14
CA PHE A 391 3.36 -2.06 17.43
C PHE A 391 3.76 -3.37 18.12
N GLY A 392 2.81 -4.04 18.79
CA GLY A 392 3.08 -5.28 19.53
C GLY A 392 3.02 -6.54 18.69
N THR A 393 1.99 -6.68 17.84
CA THR A 393 1.70 -7.93 17.14
C THR A 393 1.81 -7.84 15.62
N ASN A 394 1.82 -6.64 15.03
CA ASN A 394 1.88 -6.53 13.57
C ASN A 394 3.27 -6.90 13.04
N PRO A 395 3.39 -7.81 12.06
CA PRO A 395 4.67 -8.21 11.48
C PRO A 395 5.46 -7.07 10.82
N LEU A 396 4.81 -5.94 10.51
CA LEU A 396 5.46 -4.75 9.94
C LEU A 396 6.19 -3.92 11.00
N SER A 397 5.85 -4.07 12.28
CA SER A 397 6.53 -3.41 13.40
C SER A 397 7.57 -4.37 13.99
N GLN A 398 8.82 -4.19 13.61
CA GLN A 398 9.92 -5.10 13.96
C GLN A 398 10.87 -4.43 14.96
N PHE A 399 11.61 -5.24 15.73
CA PHE A 399 12.74 -4.74 16.49
C PHE A 399 13.80 -4.22 15.54
N MET A 400 14.41 -3.09 15.89
CA MET A 400 15.44 -2.47 15.05
C MET A 400 16.72 -3.30 15.09
N ASP A 401 17.27 -3.60 13.91
CA ASP A 401 18.59 -4.21 13.78
C ASP A 401 19.65 -3.15 14.16
N GLN A 402 20.37 -3.38 15.27
CA GLN A 402 21.29 -2.43 15.89
C GLN A 402 22.75 -2.92 15.89
N ILE A 403 23.07 -3.92 15.07
CA ILE A 403 24.41 -4.51 15.04
C ILE A 403 25.45 -3.46 14.59
N ASN A 404 25.17 -2.78 13.49
CA ASN A 404 26.01 -1.72 12.96
C ASN A 404 25.18 -0.64 12.24
N PRO A 405 25.77 0.53 11.89
CA PRO A 405 25.03 1.62 11.25
C PRO A 405 24.36 1.23 9.92
N LEU A 406 24.97 0.33 9.15
CA LEU A 406 24.43 -0.14 7.87
C LEU A 406 23.19 -1.02 8.06
N ALA A 407 23.20 -1.91 9.07
CA ALA A 407 22.06 -2.74 9.43
C ALA A 407 20.85 -1.88 9.79
N GLU A 408 21.05 -0.81 10.56
CA GLU A 408 19.99 0.13 10.92
C GLU A 408 19.41 0.84 9.67
N LEU A 409 20.27 1.35 8.79
CA LEU A 409 19.85 2.05 7.57
C LEU A 409 19.09 1.16 6.60
N THR A 410 19.63 -0.03 6.33
CA THR A 410 19.02 -1.00 5.41
C THR A 410 17.67 -1.48 5.94
N HIS A 411 17.54 -1.70 7.26
CA HIS A 411 16.26 -2.06 7.86
C HIS A 411 15.20 -0.96 7.69
N LYS A 412 15.56 0.32 7.87
CA LYS A 412 14.61 1.45 7.67
C LYS A 412 14.15 1.62 6.21
N ARG A 413 14.99 1.22 5.26
CA ARG A 413 14.71 1.26 3.81
C ARG A 413 14.20 -0.05 3.24
N ARG A 414 13.97 -1.04 4.10
CA ARG A 414 13.44 -2.34 3.73
C ARG A 414 11.99 -2.20 3.24
N LEU A 415 11.68 -2.98 2.23
CA LEU A 415 10.38 -3.06 1.57
C LEU A 415 9.91 -4.52 1.62
N THR A 416 8.70 -4.75 2.12
CA THR A 416 8.14 -6.10 2.28
C THR A 416 6.80 -6.23 1.57
N SER A 417 6.62 -7.32 0.83
CA SER A 417 5.32 -7.71 0.28
C SER A 417 4.45 -8.47 1.28
N LEU A 418 4.98 -8.75 2.48
CA LEU A 418 4.29 -9.49 3.55
C LEU A 418 3.36 -8.59 4.37
N GLY A 419 2.59 -9.21 5.27
CA GLY A 419 1.76 -8.50 6.25
C GLY A 419 0.31 -8.28 5.79
N PRO A 420 -0.48 -7.52 6.56
CA PRO A 420 -1.91 -7.36 6.30
C PRO A 420 -2.16 -6.68 4.94
N GLY A 421 -2.92 -7.35 4.06
CA GLY A 421 -3.19 -6.87 2.70
C GLY A 421 -2.10 -7.18 1.67
N GLY A 422 -0.98 -7.76 2.11
CA GLY A 422 0.08 -8.29 1.26
C GLY A 422 -0.12 -9.78 0.93
N VAL A 423 0.98 -10.42 0.56
CA VAL A 423 1.05 -11.85 0.19
C VAL A 423 1.57 -12.65 1.40
N ALA A 424 1.04 -13.86 1.62
CA ALA A 424 1.58 -14.77 2.63
C ALA A 424 2.75 -15.58 2.05
N ARG A 425 3.68 -16.01 2.91
CA ARG A 425 4.91 -16.71 2.49
C ARG A 425 4.63 -17.97 1.67
N ASP A 426 3.66 -18.75 2.09
CA ASP A 426 3.34 -20.06 1.50
C ASP A 426 2.45 -19.95 0.26
N THR A 427 1.71 -18.84 0.13
CA THR A 427 0.82 -18.58 -1.03
C THR A 427 1.51 -17.79 -2.14
N ALA A 428 2.76 -17.37 -1.91
CA ALA A 428 3.49 -16.53 -2.85
C ALA A 428 3.98 -17.36 -4.05
N THR A 429 3.52 -17.00 -5.25
CA THR A 429 3.95 -17.61 -6.50
C THR A 429 5.39 -17.21 -6.86
N LEU A 430 6.01 -17.98 -7.76
CA LEU A 430 7.35 -17.68 -8.27
C LEU A 430 7.42 -16.28 -8.90
N ALA A 431 6.39 -15.87 -9.65
CA ALA A 431 6.29 -14.56 -10.29
C ALA A 431 6.43 -13.39 -9.29
N VAL A 432 5.80 -13.49 -8.11
CA VAL A 432 5.89 -12.45 -7.07
C VAL A 432 7.28 -12.36 -6.45
N ARG A 433 8.03 -13.47 -6.44
CA ARG A 433 9.41 -13.53 -5.94
C ARG A 433 10.44 -13.12 -6.99
N GLY A 434 10.06 -13.19 -8.27
CA GLY A 434 10.92 -12.86 -9.40
C GLY A 434 11.30 -11.39 -9.45
N ILE A 435 12.36 -11.10 -10.20
CA ILE A 435 12.82 -9.74 -10.47
C ILE A 435 12.09 -9.25 -11.71
N HIS A 436 11.22 -8.25 -11.54
CA HIS A 436 10.48 -7.65 -12.64
C HIS A 436 11.31 -6.54 -13.30
N PRO A 437 11.29 -6.35 -14.63
CA PRO A 437 12.01 -5.27 -15.32
C PRO A 437 11.74 -3.88 -14.72
N SER A 438 10.51 -3.61 -14.27
CA SER A 438 10.14 -2.32 -13.65
C SER A 438 10.90 -2.01 -12.35
N HIS A 439 11.58 -2.99 -11.74
CA HIS A 439 12.41 -2.79 -10.53
C HIS A 439 13.64 -1.91 -10.78
N TYR A 440 14.06 -1.77 -12.04
CA TYR A 440 15.23 -0.98 -12.42
C TYR A 440 15.20 0.43 -11.83
N GLY A 441 16.26 0.78 -11.10
CA GLY A 441 16.38 2.07 -10.44
C GLY A 441 15.49 2.28 -9.21
N ARG A 442 14.64 1.30 -8.82
CA ARG A 442 13.59 1.43 -7.79
C ARG A 442 13.74 0.44 -6.64
N ILE A 443 13.86 -0.84 -6.95
CA ILE A 443 14.05 -1.94 -6.00
C ILE A 443 15.35 -2.64 -6.38
N CYS A 444 16.23 -2.84 -5.40
CA CYS A 444 17.49 -3.52 -5.65
C CYS A 444 17.24 -4.98 -6.03
N PRO A 445 17.80 -5.47 -7.14
CA PRO A 445 17.65 -6.86 -7.57
C PRO A 445 18.50 -7.85 -6.74
N ILE A 446 19.55 -7.36 -6.06
CA ILE A 446 20.55 -8.18 -5.36
C ILE A 446 20.21 -8.31 -3.86
N GLU A 447 19.88 -7.21 -3.18
CA GLU A 447 19.67 -7.24 -1.72
C GLU A 447 18.29 -7.81 -1.35
N THR A 448 18.26 -9.11 -1.06
CA THR A 448 17.12 -9.82 -0.48
C THR A 448 17.60 -10.89 0.51
N PRO A 449 16.83 -11.22 1.57
CA PRO A 449 17.18 -12.30 2.47
C PRO A 449 17.13 -13.66 1.76
N GLU A 450 18.05 -14.54 2.11
CA GLU A 450 18.05 -15.92 1.64
C GLU A 450 16.91 -16.76 2.27
N GLY A 451 16.53 -17.85 1.60
CA GLY A 451 15.53 -18.79 2.09
C GLY A 451 14.08 -18.39 1.78
N LYS A 452 13.16 -18.64 2.74
CA LYS A 452 11.71 -18.53 2.48
C LYS A 452 11.23 -17.12 2.12
N ASN A 453 11.96 -16.07 2.52
CA ASN A 453 11.59 -14.67 2.29
C ASN A 453 12.20 -14.07 1.02
N THR A 454 12.99 -14.84 0.25
CA THR A 454 13.62 -14.39 -1.00
C THR A 454 12.59 -13.77 -1.94
N GLY A 455 12.87 -12.56 -2.43
CA GLY A 455 12.02 -11.78 -3.34
C GLY A 455 10.78 -11.14 -2.69
N LEU A 456 10.40 -11.58 -1.47
CA LEU A 456 9.28 -11.00 -0.71
C LEU A 456 9.71 -9.82 0.17
N VAL A 457 11.00 -9.80 0.54
CA VAL A 457 11.63 -8.71 1.28
C VAL A 457 12.79 -8.20 0.45
N ASN A 458 12.69 -6.96 0.00
CA ASN A 458 13.68 -6.31 -0.86
C ASN A 458 14.09 -4.97 -0.24
N SER A 459 15.13 -4.36 -0.78
CA SER A 459 15.58 -3.03 -0.36
C SER A 459 15.37 -2.00 -1.47
N ILE A 460 14.95 -0.79 -1.08
CA ILE A 460 14.84 0.35 -2.01
C ILE A 460 16.25 0.77 -2.46
N THR A 461 16.40 1.11 -3.73
CA THR A 461 17.69 1.57 -4.29
C THR A 461 18.16 2.89 -3.65
N THR A 462 19.41 3.25 -3.87
CA THR A 462 20.06 4.43 -3.27
C THR A 462 19.37 5.75 -3.65
N TYR A 463 18.90 5.90 -4.90
CA TYR A 463 18.34 7.15 -5.44
C TYR A 463 16.80 7.19 -5.48
N ALA A 464 16.14 6.05 -5.28
CA ALA A 464 14.69 5.98 -5.38
C ALA A 464 13.97 6.79 -4.30
N ARG A 465 12.86 7.39 -4.70
CA ARG A 465 11.94 8.13 -3.83
C ARG A 465 10.53 7.56 -3.95
N ILE A 466 9.69 7.85 -2.96
CA ILE A 466 8.28 7.48 -2.99
C ILE A 466 7.48 8.76 -3.13
N ASN A 467 6.61 8.82 -4.13
CA ASN A 467 5.75 9.98 -4.33
C ASN A 467 4.55 9.98 -3.39
N SER A 468 3.74 11.05 -3.42
CA SER A 468 2.55 11.19 -2.57
C SER A 468 1.46 10.14 -2.82
N GLN A 469 1.48 9.46 -3.96
CA GLN A 469 0.56 8.37 -4.30
C GLN A 469 1.06 6.99 -3.82
N GLY A 470 2.30 6.93 -3.33
CA GLY A 470 2.96 5.70 -2.91
C GLY A 470 3.63 4.93 -4.06
N LEU A 471 3.83 5.53 -5.23
CA LEU A 471 4.61 4.92 -6.32
C LEU A 471 6.10 5.20 -6.13
N ILE A 472 6.94 4.25 -6.54
CA ILE A 472 8.39 4.39 -6.48
C ILE A 472 8.87 5.08 -7.76
N GLU A 473 9.62 6.16 -7.60
CA GLU A 473 10.17 6.95 -8.68
C GLU A 473 11.70 6.94 -8.62
N THR A 474 12.34 7.06 -9.78
CA THR A 474 13.79 7.10 -9.91
C THR A 474 14.21 8.32 -10.74
N PRO A 475 15.36 8.96 -10.43
CA PRO A 475 15.75 10.21 -11.05
C PRO A 475 16.45 10.04 -12.40
N PHE A 476 16.19 10.96 -13.32
CA PHE A 476 16.82 11.05 -14.64
C PHE A 476 17.14 12.49 -15.04
N TYR A 477 18.11 12.66 -15.94
CA TYR A 477 18.33 13.91 -16.67
C TYR A 477 17.66 13.86 -18.03
N LYS A 478 17.02 14.97 -18.41
CA LYS A 478 16.43 15.11 -19.75
C LYS A 478 17.52 15.29 -20.81
N ILE A 479 17.33 14.67 -21.96
CA ILE A 479 18.19 14.84 -23.14
C ILE A 479 17.45 15.72 -24.15
N TYR A 480 18.19 16.60 -24.82
CA TYR A 480 17.68 17.37 -25.96
C TYR A 480 18.67 17.26 -27.12
N LYS A 481 18.22 16.72 -28.24
CA LYS A 481 19.04 16.51 -29.46
C LYS A 481 20.41 15.88 -29.17
N GLY A 482 20.45 14.88 -28.28
CA GLY A 482 21.66 14.18 -27.86
C GLY A 482 22.54 14.89 -26.82
N GLN A 483 22.13 16.05 -26.30
CA GLN A 483 22.80 16.77 -25.22
C GLN A 483 22.04 16.64 -23.89
N ILE A 484 22.77 16.29 -22.82
CA ILE A 484 22.21 16.13 -21.47
C ILE A 484 21.97 17.51 -20.84
N GLN A 485 20.71 17.77 -20.45
CA GLN A 485 20.26 19.06 -19.93
C GLN A 485 20.34 19.11 -18.40
N LYS A 486 21.56 19.12 -17.84
CA LYS A 486 21.76 19.15 -16.37
C LYS A 486 21.20 20.41 -15.71
N GLU A 487 21.13 21.53 -16.44
CA GLU A 487 20.62 22.81 -15.93
C GLU A 487 19.12 22.80 -15.68
N LYS A 488 18.35 21.97 -16.40
CA LYS A 488 16.90 21.82 -16.20
C LYS A 488 16.53 21.09 -14.90
N GLY A 489 17.53 20.57 -14.18
CA GLY A 489 17.31 19.75 -13.00
C GLY A 489 16.93 18.31 -13.35
N ILE A 490 16.46 17.60 -12.32
CA ILE A 490 16.22 16.17 -12.36
C ILE A 490 14.74 15.89 -12.40
N PHE A 491 14.38 14.92 -13.22
CA PHE A 491 13.02 14.45 -13.38
C PHE A 491 12.89 13.08 -12.73
N TYR A 492 11.97 12.96 -11.78
CA TYR A 492 11.62 11.69 -11.18
C TYR A 492 10.55 11.02 -12.03
N LEU A 493 10.81 9.80 -12.49
CA LEU A 493 9.89 9.05 -13.33
C LEU A 493 9.36 7.82 -12.59
N SER A 494 8.05 7.65 -12.62
CA SER A 494 7.37 6.41 -12.19
C SER A 494 7.50 5.31 -13.24
N ALA A 495 7.23 4.06 -12.87
CA ALA A 495 7.32 2.93 -13.79
C ALA A 495 6.41 3.08 -15.02
N ASP A 496 5.19 3.63 -14.86
CA ASP A 496 4.25 3.85 -15.96
C ASP A 496 4.74 4.91 -16.97
N GLN A 497 5.45 5.93 -16.48
CA GLN A 497 6.03 6.98 -17.33
C GLN A 497 7.27 6.48 -18.07
N GLU A 498 8.07 5.63 -17.42
CA GLU A 498 9.26 5.01 -18.00
C GLU A 498 8.92 4.07 -19.17
N ASP A 499 7.81 3.33 -19.11
CA ASP A 499 7.40 2.39 -20.16
C ASP A 499 7.26 3.05 -21.55
N GLN A 500 6.96 4.35 -21.60
CA GLN A 500 6.70 5.12 -22.83
C GLN A 500 7.94 5.84 -23.37
N LEU A 501 9.08 5.79 -22.67
CA LEU A 501 10.26 6.60 -22.93
C LEU A 501 11.47 5.73 -23.30
N LYS A 502 12.39 6.29 -24.08
CA LYS A 502 13.69 5.67 -24.39
C LYS A 502 14.76 6.19 -23.43
N LEU A 503 15.24 5.34 -22.54
CA LEU A 503 16.18 5.69 -21.48
C LEU A 503 17.61 5.21 -21.78
N ALA A 504 18.54 6.14 -21.91
CA ALA A 504 19.97 5.83 -22.03
C ALA A 504 20.58 5.40 -20.68
N THR A 505 21.55 4.50 -20.74
CA THR A 505 22.25 4.01 -19.54
C THR A 505 23.19 5.08 -18.96
N PRO A 506 23.40 5.11 -17.63
CA PRO A 506 24.19 6.16 -16.96
C PRO A 506 25.72 6.01 -17.09
N ASP A 507 26.21 4.86 -17.55
CA ASP A 507 27.62 4.50 -17.69
C ASP A 507 28.28 5.00 -18.99
N LEU A 508 27.50 5.65 -19.86
CA LEU A 508 27.98 6.13 -21.16
C LEU A 508 29.03 7.24 -21.02
N LYS A 509 30.03 7.21 -21.91
CA LYS A 509 31.05 8.27 -22.03
C LYS A 509 30.42 9.55 -22.60
N ILE A 510 30.41 10.61 -21.81
CA ILE A 510 29.83 11.91 -22.19
C ILE A 510 30.96 12.87 -22.59
N SER A 511 30.75 13.66 -23.65
CA SER A 511 31.69 14.73 -24.04
C SER A 511 31.74 15.88 -23.03
N LYS A 512 32.77 16.74 -23.09
CA LYS A 512 32.90 17.92 -22.20
C LYS A 512 31.69 18.87 -22.26
N LEU A 513 31.01 18.94 -23.40
CA LEU A 513 29.81 19.75 -23.63
C LEU A 513 28.50 19.03 -23.28
N GLY A 514 28.55 17.81 -22.74
CA GLY A 514 27.37 17.07 -22.31
C GLY A 514 26.67 16.26 -23.42
N PHE A 515 27.27 16.13 -24.61
CA PHE A 515 26.72 15.28 -25.67
C PHE A 515 27.05 13.80 -25.47
N LEU A 516 26.06 12.96 -25.80
CA LEU A 516 26.19 11.52 -25.89
C LEU A 516 27.07 11.09 -27.07
N PRO A 517 27.63 9.85 -27.03
CA PRO A 517 28.40 9.28 -28.12
C PRO A 517 27.68 9.33 -29.47
N LYS A 518 28.44 9.46 -30.57
CA LYS A 518 27.88 9.42 -31.93
C LYS A 518 27.46 8.02 -32.36
N SER A 519 28.06 6.98 -31.78
CA SER A 519 27.72 5.58 -32.04
C SER A 519 26.35 5.21 -31.50
N SER A 520 25.79 4.10 -31.99
CA SER A 520 24.60 3.50 -31.39
C SER A 520 24.84 3.24 -29.90
N LEU A 521 23.91 3.66 -29.05
CA LEU A 521 24.01 3.51 -27.61
C LEU A 521 22.94 2.55 -27.07
N PRO A 522 23.26 1.78 -26.02
CA PRO A 522 22.28 0.97 -25.34
C PRO A 522 21.27 1.88 -24.66
N ALA A 523 19.99 1.59 -24.89
CA ALA A 523 18.90 2.23 -24.20
C ALA A 523 17.83 1.19 -23.85
N ARG A 524 17.12 1.48 -22.78
CA ARG A 524 15.94 0.73 -22.39
C ARG A 524 14.71 1.36 -23.03
N SER A 525 13.83 0.54 -23.61
CA SER A 525 12.55 0.94 -24.17
C SER A 525 11.49 -0.04 -23.70
N GLY A 526 10.64 0.37 -22.75
CA GLY A 526 9.71 -0.55 -22.09
C GLY A 526 10.44 -1.65 -21.30
N GLU A 527 10.22 -2.90 -21.70
CA GLU A 527 10.83 -4.08 -21.08
C GLU A 527 12.15 -4.50 -21.75
N ASP A 528 12.43 -4.02 -22.96
CA ASP A 528 13.56 -4.46 -23.79
C ASP A 528 14.75 -3.50 -23.75
N PHE A 529 15.94 -4.04 -24.02
CA PHE A 529 17.16 -3.29 -24.27
C PHE A 529 17.44 -3.22 -25.78
N VAL A 530 17.46 -2.00 -26.31
CA VAL A 530 17.61 -1.70 -27.73
C VAL A 530 18.82 -0.80 -27.97
N LYS A 531 19.39 -0.87 -29.17
CA LYS A 531 20.44 0.07 -29.62
C LYS A 531 19.78 1.22 -30.35
N ILE A 532 19.96 2.44 -29.87
CA ILE A 532 19.35 3.65 -30.45
C ILE A 532 20.40 4.68 -30.84
N SER A 533 20.00 5.64 -31.68
CA SER A 533 20.78 6.86 -31.93
C SER A 533 20.63 7.83 -30.76
N ARG A 534 21.66 8.67 -30.52
CA ARG A 534 21.61 9.73 -29.49
C ARG A 534 20.48 10.74 -29.65
N PHE A 535 19.91 10.86 -30.85
CA PHE A 535 18.80 11.79 -31.11
C PHE A 535 17.45 11.22 -30.65
N GLU A 536 17.34 9.91 -30.48
CA GLU A 536 16.12 9.23 -30.03
C GLU A 536 16.05 9.06 -28.51
N ALA A 537 17.14 9.32 -27.79
CA ALA A 537 17.19 9.17 -26.35
C ALA A 537 16.47 10.34 -25.66
N ASP A 538 15.49 10.04 -24.81
CA ASP A 538 14.68 11.05 -24.11
C ASP A 538 15.33 11.47 -22.79
N TYR A 539 15.85 10.50 -22.05
CA TYR A 539 16.44 10.69 -20.72
C TYR A 539 17.67 9.79 -20.51
N ILE A 540 18.51 10.17 -19.55
CA ILE A 540 19.66 9.37 -19.08
C ILE A 540 19.63 9.25 -17.56
N GLY A 541 20.02 8.07 -17.06
CA GLY A 541 20.19 7.84 -15.61
C GLY A 541 21.18 8.82 -14.96
N VAL A 542 21.01 9.07 -13.66
CA VAL A 542 21.87 10.03 -12.93
C VAL A 542 23.22 9.40 -12.57
N SER A 543 23.22 8.12 -12.18
CA SER A 543 24.41 7.40 -11.73
C SER A 543 24.23 5.89 -11.93
N PRO A 544 25.29 5.11 -12.24
CA PRO A 544 25.20 3.65 -12.24
C PRO A 544 24.71 3.06 -10.91
N LEU A 545 25.02 3.73 -9.79
CA LEU A 545 24.60 3.32 -8.45
C LEU A 545 23.07 3.35 -8.24
N GLN A 546 22.32 4.03 -9.12
CA GLN A 546 20.86 4.13 -9.04
C GLN A 546 20.15 2.77 -9.04
N MET A 547 20.79 1.75 -9.60
CA MET A 547 20.23 0.41 -9.78
C MET A 547 20.31 -0.45 -8.51
N ILE A 548 21.17 -0.07 -7.56
CA ILE A 548 21.53 -0.92 -6.42
C ILE A 548 21.16 -0.25 -5.08
N SER A 549 21.12 -1.05 -4.02
CA SER A 549 20.85 -0.60 -2.66
C SER A 549 22.09 -0.03 -1.98
N ILE A 550 21.92 0.51 -0.77
CA ILE A 550 23.04 1.06 0.01
C ILE A 550 24.04 -0.05 0.38
N ALA A 551 23.58 -1.21 0.86
CA ALA A 551 24.48 -2.29 1.26
C ALA A 551 25.25 -2.86 0.06
N THR A 552 24.58 -3.04 -1.07
CA THR A 552 25.24 -3.54 -2.29
C THR A 552 26.21 -2.52 -2.85
N SER A 553 25.93 -1.21 -2.72
CA SER A 553 26.85 -0.14 -3.12
C SER A 553 28.14 -0.02 -2.28
N PHE A 554 28.27 -0.80 -1.19
CA PHE A 554 29.49 -0.85 -0.37
C PHE A 554 30.47 -1.92 -0.85
N ILE A 555 30.06 -2.79 -1.79
CA ILE A 555 30.92 -3.83 -2.35
C ILE A 555 31.78 -3.18 -3.45
N PRO A 556 33.10 -3.03 -3.27
CA PRO A 556 33.97 -2.58 -4.35
C PRO A 556 34.05 -3.66 -5.43
N PHE A 557 34.23 -3.27 -6.69
CA PHE A 557 34.34 -4.20 -7.82
C PHE A 557 33.12 -5.11 -8.02
N LEU A 558 31.93 -4.63 -7.64
CA LEU A 558 30.66 -5.36 -7.74
C LEU A 558 30.41 -5.89 -9.17
N GLU A 559 30.87 -5.17 -10.19
CA GLU A 559 30.79 -5.56 -11.59
C GLU A 559 31.55 -6.85 -11.95
N HIS A 560 32.46 -7.29 -11.08
CA HIS A 560 33.25 -8.51 -11.23
C HIS A 560 32.75 -9.67 -10.37
N ASP A 561 31.73 -9.44 -9.54
CA ASP A 561 31.15 -10.45 -8.66
C ASP A 561 29.88 -11.08 -9.27
N ASP A 562 29.71 -12.39 -9.06
CA ASP A 562 28.43 -13.04 -9.34
C ASP A 562 27.32 -12.48 -8.45
N ALA A 563 26.11 -12.37 -8.99
CA ALA A 563 24.97 -11.77 -8.29
C ALA A 563 24.63 -12.47 -6.97
N ASN A 564 24.80 -13.80 -6.88
CA ASN A 564 24.53 -14.54 -5.64
C ASN A 564 25.59 -14.24 -4.57
N ARG A 565 26.85 -14.04 -4.97
CA ARG A 565 27.93 -13.67 -4.05
C ARG A 565 27.78 -12.23 -3.57
N ALA A 566 27.37 -11.32 -4.45
CA ALA A 566 27.00 -9.96 -4.07
C ALA A 566 25.82 -9.93 -3.07
N LEU A 567 24.81 -10.80 -3.28
CA LEU A 567 23.69 -10.97 -2.35
C LEU A 567 24.18 -11.40 -0.98
N MET A 568 24.97 -12.48 -0.91
CA MET A 568 25.56 -12.97 0.35
C MET A 568 26.40 -11.89 1.03
N GLY A 569 27.27 -11.21 0.29
CA GLY A 569 28.11 -10.13 0.79
C GLY A 569 27.30 -8.98 1.39
N SER A 570 26.26 -8.52 0.69
CA SER A 570 25.38 -7.46 1.18
C SER A 570 24.63 -7.86 2.47
N ASN A 571 24.28 -9.14 2.61
CA ASN A 571 23.64 -9.68 3.81
C ASN A 571 24.61 -9.80 4.98
N MET A 572 25.81 -10.33 4.75
CA MET A 572 26.86 -10.52 5.77
C MET A 572 27.36 -9.18 6.33
N GLN A 573 27.45 -8.14 5.51
CA GLN A 573 27.84 -6.79 5.98
C GLN A 573 26.94 -6.26 7.10
N ARG A 574 25.65 -6.62 7.13
CA ARG A 574 24.71 -6.19 8.18
C ARG A 574 24.89 -6.92 9.50
N GLN A 575 25.62 -8.04 9.49
CA GLN A 575 25.89 -8.87 10.65
C GLN A 575 27.27 -8.56 11.26
N ALA A 576 28.09 -7.75 10.58
CA ALA A 576 29.41 -7.38 11.06
C ALA A 576 29.33 -6.53 12.34
N VAL A 577 29.92 -7.04 13.42
CA VAL A 577 29.97 -6.34 14.72
C VAL A 577 31.07 -5.28 14.69
N PRO A 578 30.83 -4.05 15.19
CA PRO A 578 31.84 -3.01 15.29
C PRO A 578 33.05 -3.44 16.15
N LEU A 579 34.25 -3.14 15.68
CA LEU A 579 35.49 -3.36 16.42
C LEU A 579 35.67 -2.30 17.52
N MET A 580 36.42 -2.65 18.57
CA MET A 580 36.82 -1.71 19.64
C MET A 580 37.59 -0.49 19.09
N ARG A 581 38.41 -0.72 18.06
CA ARG A 581 39.12 0.33 17.32
C ARG A 581 38.63 0.30 15.86
N PRO A 582 37.70 1.18 15.47
CA PRO A 582 37.22 1.24 14.10
C PRO A 582 38.36 1.52 13.12
N GLN A 583 38.46 0.71 12.07
CA GLN A 583 39.39 0.92 10.96
C GLN A 583 38.61 1.29 9.72
N ARG A 584 39.14 2.23 8.93
CA ARG A 584 38.55 2.56 7.63
C ARG A 584 38.84 1.45 6.62
N PRO A 585 37.94 1.15 5.67
CA PRO A 585 38.28 0.27 4.56
C PRO A 585 39.41 0.89 3.75
N LEU A 586 40.42 0.08 3.40
CA LEU A 586 41.51 0.51 2.51
C LEU A 586 41.01 0.68 1.07
N VAL A 587 40.06 -0.16 0.67
CA VAL A 587 39.35 -0.10 -0.61
C VAL A 587 37.88 0.09 -0.31
N GLY A 588 37.33 1.24 -0.71
CA GLY A 588 35.92 1.61 -0.48
C GLY A 588 35.29 2.24 -1.71
N THR A 589 34.00 2.51 -1.64
CA THR A 589 33.20 3.06 -2.75
C THR A 589 32.90 4.56 -2.59
N GLY A 590 33.18 5.14 -1.42
CA GLY A 590 32.98 6.56 -1.10
C GLY A 590 31.63 6.88 -0.46
N LEU A 591 30.77 5.88 -0.26
CA LEU A 591 29.45 6.03 0.36
C LEU A 591 29.45 5.79 1.88
N GLU A 592 30.57 5.33 2.43
CA GLU A 592 30.71 4.94 3.83
C GLU A 592 30.49 6.13 4.76
N ALA A 593 31.13 7.27 4.46
CA ALA A 593 30.97 8.50 5.24
C ALA A 593 29.51 8.98 5.23
N ARG A 594 28.83 8.87 4.08
CA ARG A 594 27.42 9.27 3.94
C ARG A 594 26.51 8.38 4.77
N ALA A 595 26.69 7.06 4.74
CA ALA A 595 25.87 6.15 5.53
C ALA A 595 26.05 6.39 7.04
N VAL A 596 27.28 6.60 7.52
CA VAL A 596 27.50 6.88 8.95
C VAL A 596 26.86 8.22 9.35
N SER A 597 27.01 9.26 8.53
CA SER A 597 26.35 10.55 8.73
C SER A 597 24.82 10.40 8.80
N ASP A 598 24.22 9.80 7.77
CA ASP A 598 22.76 9.69 7.66
C ASP A 598 22.17 8.75 8.72
N SER A 599 22.92 7.74 9.20
CA SER A 599 22.47 6.86 10.30
C SER A 599 22.27 7.61 11.62
N GLY A 600 22.93 8.76 11.81
CA GLY A 600 22.91 9.52 13.06
C GLY A 600 23.76 8.90 14.18
N HIS A 601 24.68 7.99 13.87
CA HIS A 601 25.71 7.50 14.80
C HIS A 601 26.85 8.48 14.98
N ALA A 602 27.26 9.17 13.91
CA ALA A 602 28.22 10.26 14.01
C ALA A 602 27.54 11.50 14.61
N LEU A 603 28.31 12.26 15.40
CA LEU A 603 27.92 13.59 15.84
C LEU A 603 28.08 14.54 14.65
N LEU A 604 27.02 15.27 14.33
CA LEU A 604 27.01 16.27 13.26
C LEU A 604 26.84 17.66 13.88
N SER A 605 27.58 18.64 13.37
CA SER A 605 27.36 20.04 13.72
C SER A 605 26.27 20.64 12.81
N MET A 606 25.32 21.37 13.40
CA MET A 606 24.28 22.08 12.65
C MET A 606 24.76 23.43 12.11
N SER A 607 25.89 23.91 12.63
CA SER A 607 26.48 25.22 12.34
C SER A 607 27.98 25.08 12.12
N SER A 608 28.53 26.03 11.37
CA SER A 608 29.97 26.17 11.15
C SER A 608 30.54 27.03 12.27
N GLY A 609 31.68 26.62 12.83
CA GLY A 609 32.33 27.36 13.91
C GLY A 609 33.62 26.65 14.33
N TYR A 610 34.25 27.17 15.37
CA TYR A 610 35.50 26.62 15.90
C TYR A 610 35.22 25.72 17.10
N ILE A 611 35.96 24.61 17.20
CA ILE A 611 35.87 23.75 18.37
C ILE A 611 36.61 24.44 19.52
N PHE A 612 35.86 24.94 20.49
CA PHE A 612 36.42 25.61 21.67
C PHE A 612 36.92 24.61 22.71
N TYR A 613 36.23 23.48 22.86
CA TYR A 613 36.56 22.47 23.87
C TYR A 613 36.17 21.07 23.40
N VAL A 614 37.06 20.10 23.66
CA VAL A 614 36.83 18.67 23.40
C VAL A 614 37.13 17.86 24.66
N SER A 615 36.20 17.01 25.04
CA SER A 615 36.44 15.89 25.97
C SER A 615 35.75 14.63 25.47
N ALA A 616 36.03 13.51 26.13
CA ALA A 616 35.33 12.25 25.88
C ALA A 616 33.80 12.33 26.11
N SER A 617 33.32 13.33 26.87
CA SER A 617 31.92 13.48 27.25
C SER A 617 31.18 14.61 26.52
N LYS A 618 31.88 15.67 26.10
CA LYS A 618 31.27 16.82 25.43
C LYS A 618 32.21 17.48 24.43
N ILE A 619 31.61 18.03 23.37
CA ILE A 619 32.28 18.90 22.40
C ILE A 619 31.53 20.23 22.42
N ILE A 620 32.24 21.34 22.59
CA ILE A 620 31.68 22.69 22.59
C ILE A 620 32.20 23.41 21.36
N LEU A 621 31.25 23.96 20.60
CA LEU A 621 31.51 24.68 19.37
C LEU A 621 31.15 26.15 19.58
N TYR A 622 32.07 27.04 19.21
CA TYR A 622 31.89 28.49 19.21
C TYR A 622 31.54 28.91 17.78
N ASN A 623 30.33 29.44 17.59
CA ASN A 623 29.83 29.92 16.31
C ASN A 623 30.19 31.38 16.10
#